data_AF-A0A2G8SVT0-F1
#
_entry.id   AF-A0A2G8SVT0-F1
#
_cell.length_a   1.000
_cell.length_b   1.000
_cell.length_c   1.000
_cell.angle_alpha   90.00
_cell.angle_beta   90.00
_cell.angle_gamma   90.00
#
_symmetry.space_group_name_H-M   'P 1'
#
loop_
_entity.id
_entity.type
_entity.pdbx_description
1 polymer ?
#
loop_
_entity_poly.entity_id
_entity_poly.type
_entity_poly.pdbx_seq_one_letter_code
_entity_poly.pdbx_strand_id
1 'polypeptide(L)'
;MNHYSAIPFVVNAALAIELYLKTLSAVHGKPLRGHQLLKLFDNLPAVAVAELEAQCPAAAAGHNVQKGKSYRDCLHAMNDAFVDWRYLYEKQSTDEIVFNEVIFLLDAAHHACSAYDK
;
A
#
# COMPACT_ATOMS: atom_id res chain seq x y z
N MET A 1 5.08 -14.63 -20.60
CA MET A 1 4.91 -14.48 -19.14
C MET A 1 3.42 -14.59 -18.86
N ASN A 2 2.97 -15.29 -17.81
CA ASN A 2 1.53 -15.34 -17.50
C ASN A 2 1.13 -14.03 -16.80
N HIS A 3 0.67 -13.02 -17.54
CA HIS A 3 0.30 -11.72 -16.98
C HIS A 3 -0.82 -11.86 -15.92
N TYR A 4 -1.65 -12.90 -16.05
CA TYR A 4 -2.71 -13.20 -15.09
C TYR A 4 -2.20 -13.71 -13.74
N SER A 5 -0.97 -14.25 -13.65
CA SER A 5 -0.43 -14.70 -12.36
C SER A 5 -0.04 -13.55 -11.43
N ALA A 6 0.11 -12.33 -11.97
CA ALA A 6 0.34 -11.13 -11.19
C ALA A 6 -0.94 -10.58 -10.53
N ILE A 7 -2.12 -10.87 -11.11
CA ILE A 7 -3.41 -10.33 -10.64
C ILE A 7 -3.69 -10.65 -9.17
N PRO A 8 -3.58 -11.91 -8.71
CA PRO A 8 -3.84 -12.23 -7.32
C PRO A 8 -2.92 -11.47 -6.36
N PHE A 9 -1.65 -11.29 -6.73
CA PHE A 9 -0.70 -10.52 -5.92
C PHE A 9 -1.13 -9.06 -5.82
N VAL A 10 -1.34 -8.39 -6.96
CA VAL A 10 -1.66 -6.95 -6.97
C VAL A 10 -3.00 -6.65 -6.27
N VAL A 11 -4.04 -7.44 -6.56
CA VAL A 11 -5.37 -7.22 -5.97
C VAL A 11 -5.35 -7.43 -4.46
N ASN A 12 -4.73 -8.50 -3.97
CA ASN A 12 -4.64 -8.74 -2.53
C ASN A 12 -3.70 -7.75 -1.83
N ALA A 13 -2.63 -7.31 -2.49
CA ALA A 13 -1.77 -6.28 -1.95
C ALA A 13 -2.51 -4.95 -1.79
N ALA A 14 -3.28 -4.52 -2.80
CA ALA A 14 -4.11 -3.31 -2.72
C ALA A 14 -5.10 -3.38 -1.54
N LEU A 15 -5.78 -4.51 -1.38
CA LEU A 15 -6.69 -4.74 -0.26
C LEU A 15 -5.96 -4.74 1.09
N ALA A 16 -4.80 -5.39 1.19
CA ALA A 16 -4.01 -5.42 2.41
C ALA A 16 -3.54 -4.01 2.81
N ILE A 17 -3.05 -3.21 1.86
CA ILE A 17 -2.67 -1.81 2.09
C ILE A 17 -3.87 -1.00 2.58
N GLU A 18 -5.05 -1.15 1.96
CA GLU A 18 -6.29 -0.51 2.43
C GLU A 18 -6.57 -0.84 3.91
N LEU A 19 -6.49 -2.11 4.27
CA LEU A 19 -6.76 -2.57 5.63
C LEU A 19 -5.71 -2.05 6.61
N TYR A 20 -4.43 -2.04 6.26
CA TYR A 20 -3.39 -1.47 7.11
C TYR A 20 -3.60 0.02 7.37
N LEU A 21 -3.87 0.83 6.34
CA LEU A 21 -4.12 2.26 6.52
C LEU A 21 -5.33 2.51 7.43
N LYS A 22 -6.39 1.71 7.28
CA LYS A 22 -7.57 1.78 8.16
C LYS A 22 -7.25 1.36 9.59
N THR A 23 -6.50 0.28 9.78
CA THR A 23 -6.08 -0.21 11.09
C THR A 23 -5.22 0.81 11.80
N LEU A 24 -4.19 1.32 11.14
CA LEU A 24 -3.29 2.32 11.71
C LEU A 24 -4.06 3.58 12.12
N SER A 25 -4.98 4.06 11.29
CA SER A 25 -5.82 5.19 11.67
C SER A 25 -6.76 4.89 12.84
N ALA A 26 -7.30 3.66 12.92
CA ALA A 26 -8.23 3.25 13.95
C ALA A 26 -7.56 3.10 15.32
N VAL A 27 -6.33 2.58 15.41
CA VAL A 27 -5.58 2.51 16.68
C VAL A 27 -5.26 3.90 17.23
N HIS A 28 -5.17 4.90 16.35
CA HIS A 28 -5.04 6.32 16.69
C HIS A 28 -6.38 7.06 16.87
N GLY A 29 -7.48 6.32 17.02
CA GLY A 29 -8.79 6.89 17.35
C GLY A 29 -9.52 7.60 16.21
N LYS A 30 -9.05 7.46 14.95
CA LYS A 30 -9.69 8.05 13.76
C LYS A 30 -10.04 6.97 12.73
N PRO A 31 -11.10 6.16 12.90
CA PRO A 31 -11.48 5.15 11.91
C PRO A 31 -11.78 5.78 10.55
N LEU A 32 -11.15 5.26 9.48
CA LEU A 32 -11.35 5.73 8.10
C LEU A 32 -12.36 4.87 7.33
N ARG A 33 -12.98 5.47 6.32
CA ARG A 33 -13.91 4.81 5.38
C ARG A 33 -13.49 5.09 3.93
N GLY A 34 -14.00 4.28 3.00
CA GLY A 34 -13.63 4.34 1.58
C GLY A 34 -12.54 3.33 1.21
N HIS A 35 -12.12 3.34 -0.05
CA HIS A 35 -11.16 2.38 -0.62
C HIS A 35 -10.04 3.05 -1.44
N GLN A 36 -10.13 4.36 -1.69
CA GLN A 36 -9.10 5.08 -2.45
C GLN A 36 -7.86 5.28 -1.56
N LEU A 37 -6.78 4.58 -1.89
CA LEU A 37 -5.60 4.46 -1.02
C LEU A 37 -4.95 5.82 -0.70
N LEU A 38 -4.78 6.68 -1.71
CA LEU A 38 -4.23 8.02 -1.51
C LEU A 38 -5.11 8.85 -0.58
N LYS A 39 -6.43 8.77 -0.71
CA LYS A 39 -7.34 9.46 0.21
C LYS A 39 -7.26 8.90 1.62
N LEU A 40 -7.08 7.59 1.78
CA LEU A 40 -6.90 6.99 3.11
C LEU A 40 -5.60 7.48 3.74
N PHE A 41 -4.49 7.45 2.99
CA PHE A 41 -3.19 7.96 3.44
C PHE A 41 -3.24 9.45 3.81
N ASP A 42 -3.78 10.29 2.92
CA ASP A 42 -3.89 11.74 3.13
C ASP A 42 -4.80 12.11 4.32
N ASN A 43 -5.66 11.19 4.77
CA ASN A 43 -6.53 11.38 5.93
C ASN A 43 -6.01 10.72 7.22
N LEU A 44 -4.83 10.08 7.20
CA LEU A 44 -4.23 9.54 8.41
C LEU A 44 -3.96 10.66 9.45
N PRO A 45 -4.05 10.36 10.76
CA PRO A 45 -3.51 11.22 11.80
C PRO A 45 -2.01 11.48 11.55
N ALA A 46 -1.52 12.68 11.88
CA ALA A 46 -0.12 13.03 11.65
C ALA A 46 0.86 12.08 12.37
N VAL A 47 0.50 11.59 13.56
CA VAL A 47 1.25 10.56 14.29
C VAL A 47 1.34 9.25 13.49
N ALA A 48 0.23 8.79 12.92
CA ALA A 48 0.19 7.57 12.11
C ALA A 48 1.08 7.70 10.86
N VAL A 49 1.06 8.87 10.20
CA VAL A 49 1.95 9.14 9.06
C VAL A 49 3.41 9.07 9.49
N ALA A 50 3.77 9.72 10.60
CA ALA A 50 5.15 9.72 11.09
C ALA A 50 5.64 8.30 11.46
N GLU A 51 4.80 7.48 12.08
CA GLU A 51 5.13 6.08 12.41
C GLU A 51 5.35 5.22 11.17
N LEU A 52 4.49 5.39 10.15
CA LEU A 52 4.62 4.71 8.87
C LEU A 52 5.89 5.14 8.12
N GLU A 53 6.15 6.45 8.07
CA GLU A 53 7.35 7.00 7.44
C GLU A 53 8.63 6.57 8.16
N ALA A 54 8.59 6.38 9.47
CA ALA A 54 9.72 5.85 10.24
C ALA A 54 10.12 4.42 9.83
N GLN A 55 9.19 3.61 9.30
CA GLN A 55 9.49 2.26 8.80
C GLN A 55 10.07 2.26 7.38
N CYS A 56 9.86 3.34 6.61
CA CYS A 56 10.20 3.39 5.20
C CYS A 56 11.69 3.18 4.88
N PRO A 57 12.67 3.71 5.64
CA PRO A 57 14.08 3.48 5.34
C PRO A 57 14.49 2.01 5.39
N ALA A 58 14.03 1.26 6.40
CA ALA A 58 14.33 -0.16 6.56
C ALA A 58 13.67 -0.99 5.47
N ALA A 59 12.37 -0.76 5.22
CA ALA A 59 11.63 -1.44 4.16
C ALA A 59 12.23 -1.16 2.76
N ALA A 60 12.56 0.09 2.45
CA ALA A 60 13.10 0.46 1.14
C ALA A 60 14.46 -0.22 0.84
N ALA A 61 15.32 -0.35 1.86
CA ALA A 61 16.59 -1.05 1.75
C ALA A 61 16.41 -2.56 1.47
N GLY A 62 15.38 -3.18 2.05
CA GLY A 62 15.06 -4.59 1.84
C GLY A 62 14.55 -4.93 0.45
N HIS A 63 13.91 -3.97 -0.24
CA HIS A 63 13.18 -4.24 -1.49
C HIS A 63 13.73 -3.53 -2.73
N ASN A 64 14.92 -2.91 -2.67
CA ASN A 64 15.52 -2.19 -3.81
C ASN A 64 14.61 -1.11 -4.42
N VAL A 65 13.88 -0.37 -3.58
CA VAL A 65 13.06 0.76 -4.05
C VAL A 65 13.96 1.89 -4.54
N GLN A 66 13.56 2.55 -5.63
CA GLN A 66 14.31 3.67 -6.18
C GLN A 66 14.53 4.75 -5.11
N LYS A 67 15.80 5.15 -4.94
CA LYS A 67 16.18 6.17 -3.97
C LYS A 67 15.41 7.47 -4.23
N GLY A 68 14.75 7.99 -3.20
CA GLY A 68 14.01 9.25 -3.25
C GLY A 68 12.50 9.12 -3.49
N LYS A 69 11.96 7.92 -3.77
CA LYS A 69 10.51 7.70 -3.75
C LYS A 69 9.99 7.64 -2.32
N SER A 70 8.94 8.41 -2.03
CA SER A 70 8.23 8.36 -0.75
C SER A 70 7.23 7.20 -0.71
N TYR A 71 6.71 6.88 0.48
CA TYR A 71 5.59 5.93 0.63
C TYR A 71 4.41 6.32 -0.27
N ARG A 72 4.05 7.61 -0.25
CA ARG A 72 2.94 8.15 -1.02
C ARG A 72 3.16 8.03 -2.53
N ASP A 73 4.38 8.21 -3.01
CA ASP A 73 4.71 8.07 -4.44
C ASP A 73 4.50 6.63 -4.92
N CYS A 74 4.96 5.65 -4.14
CA CYS A 74 4.72 4.23 -4.42
C CYS A 74 3.23 3.89 -4.32
N LEU A 75 2.52 4.48 -3.35
CA LEU A 75 1.09 4.24 -3.14
C LEU A 75 0.23 4.71 -4.31
N HIS A 76 0.66 5.75 -5.03
CA HIS A 76 -0.06 6.29 -6.18
C HIS A 76 -0.31 5.21 -7.25
N ALA A 77 0.68 4.36 -7.54
CA ALA A 77 0.54 3.27 -8.50
C ALA A 77 -0.52 2.23 -8.08
N MET A 78 -0.77 2.10 -6.78
CA MET A 78 -1.73 1.12 -6.23
C MET A 78 -3.14 1.69 -6.03
N ASN A 79 -3.34 2.99 -6.19
CA ASN A 79 -4.54 3.69 -5.73
C ASN A 79 -5.86 3.11 -6.26
N ASP A 80 -5.88 2.74 -7.54
CA ASP A 80 -7.06 2.17 -8.22
C ASP A 80 -6.82 0.71 -8.64
N ALA A 81 -5.68 0.13 -8.26
CA ALA A 81 -5.23 -1.19 -8.69
C ALA A 81 -6.21 -2.31 -8.29
N PHE A 82 -6.87 -2.20 -7.13
CA PHE A 82 -7.90 -3.18 -6.72
C PHE A 82 -9.04 -3.31 -7.74
N VAL A 83 -9.49 -2.18 -8.31
CA VAL A 83 -10.56 -2.16 -9.31
C VAL A 83 -9.99 -2.57 -10.67
N ASP A 84 -8.92 -1.92 -11.11
CA ASP A 84 -8.45 -2.10 -12.49
C ASP A 84 -7.88 -3.49 -12.76
N TRP A 85 -7.14 -4.06 -11.81
CA TRP A 85 -6.54 -5.39 -11.99
C TRP A 85 -7.55 -6.52 -11.85
N ARG A 86 -8.63 -6.34 -11.08
CA ARG A 86 -9.68 -7.37 -10.94
C ARG A 86 -10.43 -7.59 -12.25
N TYR A 87 -10.55 -6.55 -13.08
CA TYR A 87 -11.18 -6.63 -14.40
C TYR A 87 -10.17 -6.85 -15.53
N LEU A 88 -8.91 -7.21 -15.24
CA LEU A 88 -7.90 -7.45 -16.27
C LEU A 88 -8.17 -8.71 -17.11
N TYR A 89 -9.02 -9.62 -16.63
CA TYR A 89 -9.56 -10.70 -17.47
C TYR A 89 -10.55 -10.20 -18.52
N GLU A 90 -11.06 -8.97 -18.37
CA GLU A 90 -12.07 -8.33 -19.22
C GLU A 90 -11.51 -7.10 -19.99
N LYS A 91 -10.41 -6.50 -19.51
CA LYS A 91 -9.69 -5.36 -20.12
C LYS A 91 -8.38 -5.82 -20.77
N GLN A 92 -7.94 -5.13 -21.83
CA GLN A 92 -6.72 -5.49 -22.58
C GLN A 92 -5.40 -4.93 -21.97
N SER A 93 -5.46 -4.00 -21.02
CA SER A 93 -4.26 -3.40 -20.39
C SER A 93 -4.56 -2.78 -19.01
N THR A 94 -3.53 -2.69 -18.16
CA THR A 94 -3.49 -1.87 -16.93
C THR A 94 -2.22 -1.02 -16.91
N ASP A 95 -2.16 -0.09 -15.97
CA ASP A 95 -0.89 0.59 -15.63
C ASP A 95 0.15 -0.40 -15.08
N GLU A 96 1.42 -0.04 -15.25
CA GLU A 96 2.55 -0.82 -14.74
C GLU A 96 2.62 -0.77 -13.21
N ILE A 97 2.84 -1.94 -12.60
CA ILE A 97 3.03 -2.08 -11.15
C ILE A 97 4.41 -2.66 -10.88
N VAL A 98 5.22 -1.92 -10.12
CA VAL A 98 6.56 -2.35 -9.70
C VAL A 98 6.43 -3.18 -8.41
N PHE A 99 6.66 -4.48 -8.49
CA PHE A 99 6.41 -5.40 -7.36
C PHE A 99 7.20 -5.05 -6.11
N ASN A 100 8.46 -4.63 -6.27
CA ASN A 100 9.30 -4.19 -5.17
C ASN A 100 8.69 -3.01 -4.40
N GLU A 101 8.03 -2.08 -5.11
CA GLU A 101 7.33 -0.96 -4.48
C GLU A 101 6.10 -1.43 -3.73
N VAL A 102 5.36 -2.41 -4.26
CA VAL A 102 4.22 -3.03 -3.58
C VAL A 102 4.65 -3.76 -2.30
N ILE A 103 5.73 -4.54 -2.36
CA ILE A 103 6.26 -5.26 -1.19
C ILE A 103 6.75 -4.25 -0.15
N PHE A 104 7.43 -3.18 -0.56
CA PHE A 104 7.79 -2.07 0.32
C PHE A 104 6.59 -1.44 1.03
N LEU A 105 5.49 -1.16 0.30
CA LEU A 105 4.27 -0.60 0.88
C LEU A 105 3.68 -1.51 1.96
N LEU A 106 3.63 -2.81 1.68
CA LEU A 106 3.13 -3.83 2.61
C LEU A 106 4.02 -3.95 3.84
N ASP A 107 5.34 -3.97 3.64
CA ASP A 107 6.32 -4.16 4.69
C ASP A 107 6.34 -2.99 5.67
N ALA A 108 6.39 -1.75 5.17
CA ALA A 108 6.33 -0.56 6.01
C ALA A 108 4.99 -0.46 6.78
N ALA A 109 3.87 -0.79 6.12
CA ALA A 109 2.56 -0.75 6.74
C ALA A 109 2.35 -1.83 7.81
N HIS A 110 2.87 -3.03 7.56
CA HIS A 110 2.86 -4.14 8.52
C HIS A 110 3.64 -3.75 9.78
N HIS A 111 4.88 -3.29 9.65
CA HIS A 111 5.70 -2.90 10.80
C HIS A 111 5.08 -1.74 11.59
N ALA A 112 4.48 -0.76 10.92
CA ALA A 112 3.78 0.34 11.59
C ALA A 112 2.57 -0.16 12.42
N CYS A 113 1.81 -1.13 11.89
CA CYS A 113 0.67 -1.70 12.60
C CYS A 113 1.10 -2.66 13.73
N SER A 114 2.13 -3.48 13.51
CA SER A 114 2.57 -4.49 14.48
C SER A 114 3.18 -3.91 15.76
N ALA A 115 3.50 -2.62 15.78
CA ALA A 115 3.79 -1.89 17.01
C ALA A 115 2.62 -1.90 18.02
N TYR A 116 1.41 -2.26 17.57
CA TYR A 116 0.18 -2.33 18.37
C TYR A 116 -0.34 -3.75 18.58
N ASP A 117 0.40 -4.78 18.12
CA ASP A 117 0.05 -6.17 18.38
C ASP A 117 0.21 -6.43 19.89
N LYS A 118 -0.85 -6.94 20.52
CA LYS A 118 -0.87 -7.31 21.93
C LYS A 118 -0.35 -8.72 22.16
#